data_AF-A0A257V422-F1
#
_entry.id   AF-A0A257V422-F1
#
_cell.length_a   1.000
_cell.length_b   1.000
_cell.length_c   1.000
_cell.angle_alpha   90.00
_cell.angle_beta   90.00
_cell.angle_gamma   90.00
#
_symmetry.space_group_name_H-M   'P 1'
#
loop_
_entity.id
_entity.type
_entity.pdbx_description
1 polymer ?
#
loop_
_entity_poly.entity_id
_entity_poly.type
_entity_poly.pdbx_seq_one_letter_code
_entity_poly.pdbx_strand_id
1 'polypeptide(L)'
;MFKGPIEALPATTGWIGDWTVGSTTVHVTATTEIDQGAGAVAVGAMVRVEGQLGADGSVTATSIEVMAPPPGTQGTTVLCGAITTLPTSGLVGDWVVGNTTVHVDASTVLDQQQASFAVGVTVLVRGQAESDGSMTAVSIKAQAGGCGDPGGLASSLFAVLHLTATPDAPAGAEGVAVTRHFTFADGADRQDLKVGVEGLLPRTDYAVVVDGVAAAVITTGDDGEGNLFLSTAGMAGAEPLPAALQPVEDLKTVSVNAPSGTPVLTGDFADARVNSHDSPAPDYLAAAVLTSGLPGVVGIVTASINGGVQDVAIGVWGLTPGASYDVVIDGMTLATLTASEGGRLHAEFSTSPDEGETALPNVFLPVSALLHVDLLDPAAAVVASGDFRNVTGTAGSVAVGKAVKRKLGR
;
A
#
# COMPACT_ATOMS: atom_id res chain seq x y z
N MET A 1 -1.90 33.48 22.85
CA MET A 1 -1.27 32.18 22.64
C MET A 1 -1.93 31.50 21.45
N PHE A 2 -1.16 31.10 20.45
CA PHE A 2 -1.63 30.29 19.33
C PHE A 2 -0.56 29.29 18.90
N LYS A 3 -0.94 28.32 18.07
CA LYS A 3 -0.03 27.32 17.50
C LYS A 3 -0.12 27.37 15.98
N GLY A 4 0.99 27.16 15.30
CA GLY A 4 1.01 27.05 13.84
C GLY A 4 2.39 26.66 13.31
N PRO A 5 2.47 26.19 12.06
CA PRO A 5 3.74 25.92 11.40
C PRO A 5 4.47 27.23 11.08
N ILE A 6 5.79 27.25 11.16
CA ILE A 6 6.60 28.34 10.63
C ILE A 6 6.56 28.27 9.10
N GLU A 7 5.99 29.25 8.42
CA GLU A 7 5.93 29.34 6.96
C GLU A 7 7.10 30.16 6.39
N ALA A 8 7.62 31.12 7.17
CA ALA A 8 8.76 31.93 6.76
C ALA A 8 9.55 32.45 7.97
N LEU A 9 10.87 32.51 7.82
CA LEU A 9 11.81 33.05 8.80
C LEU A 9 12.55 34.27 8.23
N PRO A 10 12.88 35.26 9.05
CA PRO A 10 13.74 36.37 8.65
C PRO A 10 15.18 35.87 8.45
N ALA A 11 15.87 36.41 7.44
CA ALA A 11 17.27 36.08 7.15
C ALA A 11 18.27 36.82 8.08
N THR A 12 17.91 36.99 9.35
CA THR A 12 18.65 37.75 10.37
C THR A 12 19.19 36.82 11.45
N THR A 13 20.32 37.21 12.05
CA THR A 13 20.95 36.45 13.15
C THR A 13 20.00 36.32 14.34
N GLY A 14 19.88 35.10 14.88
CA GLY A 14 19.01 34.82 16.02
C GLY A 14 17.52 34.90 15.69
N TRP A 15 17.17 34.89 14.39
CA TRP A 15 15.79 34.94 13.90
C TRP A 15 15.00 36.17 14.38
N ILE A 16 15.68 37.28 14.67
CA ILE A 16 15.03 38.54 15.10
C ILE A 16 14.42 39.23 13.88
N GLY A 17 13.11 39.40 13.86
CA GLY A 17 12.36 39.98 12.75
C GLY A 17 10.99 39.34 12.61
N ASP A 18 10.37 39.55 11.45
CA ASP A 18 9.02 39.07 11.19
C ASP A 18 9.05 37.61 10.75
N TRP A 19 8.35 36.76 11.50
CA TRP A 19 8.07 35.38 11.13
C TRP A 19 6.68 35.30 10.55
N THR A 20 6.46 34.35 9.66
CA THR A 20 5.12 33.92 9.28
C THR A 20 4.83 32.58 9.95
N VAL A 21 3.81 32.52 10.79
CA VAL A 21 3.36 31.30 11.48
C VAL A 21 1.92 31.00 11.08
N GLY A 22 1.73 29.96 10.26
CA GLY A 22 0.50 29.76 9.49
C GLY A 22 0.18 31.00 8.66
N SER A 23 -0.99 31.61 8.89
CA SER A 23 -1.38 32.87 8.24
C SER A 23 -1.07 34.13 9.05
N THR A 24 -0.39 34.00 10.21
CA THR A 24 -0.18 35.10 11.17
C THR A 24 1.24 35.63 11.13
N THR A 25 1.40 36.95 11.02
CA THR A 25 2.70 37.62 11.18
C THR A 25 3.06 37.74 12.66
N VAL A 26 4.26 37.27 13.02
CA VAL A 26 4.79 37.31 14.38
C VAL A 26 6.04 38.18 14.41
N HIS A 27 6.01 39.26 15.20
CA HIS A 27 7.15 40.13 15.42
C HIS A 27 8.04 39.56 16.53
N VAL A 28 9.22 39.06 16.15
CA VAL A 28 10.23 38.52 17.07
C VAL A 28 11.27 39.58 17.37
N THR A 29 11.53 39.84 18.64
CA THR A 29 12.44 40.87 19.11
C THR A 29 13.58 40.27 19.92
N ALA A 30 14.60 41.07 20.26
CA ALA A 30 15.69 40.64 21.13
C ALA A 30 15.26 40.23 22.54
N THR A 31 14.03 40.57 22.96
CA THR A 31 13.47 40.20 24.26
C THR A 31 12.52 39.00 24.18
N THR A 32 12.26 38.47 23.00
CA THR A 32 11.44 37.26 22.82
C THR A 32 12.26 36.04 23.25
N GLU A 33 11.72 35.24 24.15
CA GLU A 33 12.34 33.96 24.54
C GLU A 33 12.05 32.91 23.47
N ILE A 34 13.09 32.24 22.96
CA ILE A 34 12.97 31.18 21.95
C ILE A 34 13.46 29.87 22.57
N ASP A 35 12.53 28.98 22.89
CA ASP A 35 12.83 27.65 23.42
C ASP A 35 12.88 26.62 22.28
N GLN A 36 14.06 26.01 22.09
CA GLN A 36 14.33 24.95 21.11
C GLN A 36 14.47 23.57 21.77
N GLY A 37 14.09 23.43 23.04
CA GLY A 37 14.29 22.21 23.82
C GLY A 37 13.60 20.96 23.24
N ALA A 38 12.53 21.14 22.46
CA ALA A 38 11.81 20.06 21.80
C ALA A 38 11.98 20.01 20.27
N GLY A 39 12.78 20.91 19.67
CA GLY A 39 13.07 20.94 18.23
C GLY A 39 13.81 22.21 17.80
N ALA A 40 14.41 22.20 16.60
CA ALA A 40 15.09 23.36 16.03
C ALA A 40 14.10 24.33 15.35
N VAL A 41 14.42 25.63 15.36
CA VAL A 41 13.70 26.64 14.56
C VAL A 41 14.01 26.43 13.08
N ALA A 42 13.01 26.00 12.31
CA ALA A 42 13.07 25.84 10.87
C ALA A 42 11.69 26.08 10.23
N VAL A 43 11.66 26.48 8.95
CA VAL A 43 10.40 26.50 8.18
C VAL A 43 9.79 25.09 8.19
N GLY A 44 8.49 25.01 8.42
CA GLY A 44 7.70 23.79 8.62
C GLY A 44 7.56 23.36 10.09
N ALA A 45 8.40 23.86 11.01
CA ALA A 45 8.32 23.49 12.42
C ALA A 45 7.05 24.03 13.08
N MET A 46 6.39 23.21 13.90
CA MET A 46 5.23 23.64 14.68
C MET A 46 5.70 24.42 15.90
N VAL A 47 5.20 25.64 16.08
CA VAL A 47 5.54 26.48 17.23
C VAL A 47 4.31 26.86 18.03
N ARG A 48 4.50 27.01 19.34
CA ARG A 48 3.56 27.71 20.22
C ARG A 48 4.07 29.13 20.37
N VAL A 49 3.23 30.11 20.01
CA VAL A 49 3.55 31.53 20.10
C VAL A 49 2.71 32.19 21.18
N GLU A 50 3.37 32.81 22.14
CA GLU A 50 2.77 33.67 23.15
C GLU A 50 3.22 35.12 22.94
N GLY A 51 2.28 36.05 23.03
CA GLY A 51 2.56 37.44 22.70
C GLY A 51 1.31 38.33 22.73
N GLN A 52 1.53 39.61 22.51
CA GLN A 52 0.48 40.63 22.46
C GLN A 52 -0.06 40.77 21.03
N LEU A 53 -1.37 40.63 20.87
CA LEU A 53 -2.06 40.80 19.58
C LEU A 53 -2.19 42.30 19.23
N GLY A 54 -1.75 42.68 18.04
CA GLY A 54 -1.88 44.01 17.45
C GLY A 54 -3.25 44.23 16.80
N ALA A 55 -3.59 45.49 16.53
CA ALA A 55 -4.86 45.87 15.92
C ALA A 55 -4.99 45.44 14.44
N ASP A 56 -3.86 45.10 13.81
CA ASP A 56 -3.76 44.59 12.43
C ASP A 56 -3.77 43.04 12.35
N GLY A 57 -3.88 42.36 13.50
CA GLY A 57 -3.85 40.89 13.59
C GLY A 57 -2.45 40.29 13.73
N SER A 58 -1.39 41.10 13.74
CA SER A 58 -0.03 40.64 14.04
C SER A 58 0.15 40.30 15.53
N VAL A 59 1.17 39.52 15.87
CA VAL A 59 1.50 39.19 17.26
C VAL A 59 2.94 39.59 17.58
N THR A 60 3.13 40.47 18.56
CA THR A 60 4.46 40.72 19.13
C THR A 60 4.77 39.66 20.17
N ALA A 61 5.72 38.77 19.86
CA ALA A 61 5.99 37.59 20.66
C ALA A 61 6.77 37.90 21.94
N THR A 62 6.29 37.39 23.07
CA THR A 62 7.02 37.32 24.34
C THR A 62 7.75 36.00 24.48
N SER A 63 7.18 34.90 23.97
CA SER A 63 7.80 33.57 23.97
C SER A 63 7.39 32.77 22.73
N ILE A 64 8.33 32.00 22.20
CA ILE A 64 8.14 31.04 21.12
C ILE A 64 8.77 29.72 21.58
N GLU A 65 7.95 28.68 21.66
CA GLU A 65 8.40 27.32 21.97
C GLU A 65 8.27 26.47 20.71
N VAL A 66 9.39 25.90 20.24
CA VAL A 66 9.36 24.88 19.19
C VAL A 66 8.76 23.63 19.80
N MET A 67 7.63 23.21 19.27
CA MET A 67 6.95 22.02 19.77
C MET A 67 7.58 20.78 19.14
N ALA A 68 7.73 19.72 19.95
CA ALA A 68 7.95 18.40 19.38
C ALA A 68 6.87 18.15 18.32
N PRO A 69 7.23 17.62 17.14
CA PRO A 69 6.23 17.27 16.15
C PRO A 69 5.18 16.38 16.82
N PRO A 70 3.88 16.60 16.57
CA PRO A 70 2.86 15.64 16.98
C PRO A 70 3.30 14.26 16.47
N PRO A 71 3.12 13.16 17.25
CA PRO A 71 3.38 11.84 16.71
C PRO A 71 2.53 11.66 15.44
N GLY A 72 3.18 11.71 14.27
CA GLY A 72 2.54 11.50 12.97
C GLY A 72 2.18 12.72 12.11
N THR A 73 2.90 13.86 12.12
CA THR A 73 2.62 14.91 11.10
C THR A 73 3.85 15.69 10.62
N GLN A 74 4.51 15.16 9.57
CA GLN A 74 5.04 15.79 8.33
C GLN A 74 5.72 14.63 7.57
N GLY A 75 5.25 14.33 6.35
CA GLY A 75 5.39 13.01 5.72
C GLY A 75 6.83 12.47 5.63
N THR A 76 7.07 11.31 6.24
CA THR A 76 8.26 10.51 5.94
C THR A 76 8.07 9.86 4.57
N THR A 77 8.98 10.12 3.63
CA THR A 77 9.10 9.34 2.40
C THR A 77 10.06 8.16 2.60
N VAL A 78 10.06 7.23 1.65
CA VAL A 78 10.87 6.02 1.70
C VAL A 78 11.76 5.95 0.47
N LEU A 79 13.06 5.79 0.68
CA LEU A 79 14.08 5.59 -0.35
C LEU A 79 14.64 4.17 -0.23
N CYS A 80 14.65 3.42 -1.32
CA CYS A 80 15.34 2.13 -1.40
C CYS A 80 16.46 2.20 -2.43
N GLY A 81 17.66 1.77 -2.05
CA GLY A 81 18.77 1.70 -2.99
C GLY A 81 20.01 1.04 -2.40
N ALA A 82 21.00 0.78 -3.24
CA ALA A 82 22.31 0.33 -2.78
C ALA A 82 23.07 1.51 -2.16
N ILE A 83 23.73 1.28 -1.03
CA ILE A 83 24.71 2.22 -0.48
C ILE A 83 25.85 2.35 -1.48
N THR A 84 26.10 3.55 -2.00
CA THR A 84 27.23 3.83 -2.89
C THR A 84 28.36 4.53 -2.15
N THR A 85 28.05 5.26 -1.07
CA THR A 85 29.04 5.94 -0.22
C THR A 85 28.63 5.86 1.24
N LEU A 86 29.61 5.60 2.12
CA LEU A 86 29.48 5.70 3.57
C LEU A 86 30.45 6.75 4.11
N PRO A 87 30.16 7.34 5.29
CA PRO A 87 31.12 8.16 6.03
C PRO A 87 32.44 7.41 6.28
N THR A 88 33.56 8.14 6.30
CA THR A 88 34.91 7.57 6.49
C THR A 88 35.15 7.06 7.90
N SER A 89 34.34 7.47 8.88
CA SER A 89 34.38 6.98 10.25
C SER A 89 32.98 6.93 10.86
N GLY A 90 32.57 5.74 11.33
CA GLY A 90 31.26 5.52 11.93
C GLY A 90 30.12 5.44 10.91
N LEU A 91 28.89 5.43 11.41
CA LEU A 91 27.66 5.32 10.61
C LEU A 91 26.82 6.62 10.63
N VAL A 92 27.25 7.61 11.40
CA VAL A 92 26.63 8.95 11.48
C VAL A 92 27.35 9.87 10.49
N GLY A 93 26.59 10.64 9.72
CA GLY A 93 27.06 11.48 8.62
C GLY A 93 26.34 11.16 7.31
N ASP A 94 26.79 11.77 6.22
CA ASP A 94 26.10 11.63 4.94
C ASP A 94 26.41 10.28 4.28
N TRP A 95 25.35 9.57 3.92
CA TRP A 95 25.39 8.39 3.08
C TRP A 95 24.97 8.77 1.67
N VAL A 96 25.40 8.01 0.68
CA VAL A 96 24.77 8.06 -0.65
C VAL A 96 24.11 6.73 -0.91
N VAL A 97 22.81 6.76 -1.18
CA VAL A 97 21.98 5.59 -1.48
C VAL A 97 21.43 5.78 -2.89
N GLY A 98 21.90 4.96 -3.84
CA GLY A 98 21.71 5.22 -5.26
C GLY A 98 22.36 6.56 -5.66
N ASN A 99 21.53 7.53 -6.02
CA ASN A 99 21.93 8.91 -6.36
C ASN A 99 21.48 9.95 -5.32
N THR A 100 20.84 9.53 -4.23
CA THR A 100 20.30 10.42 -3.20
C THR A 100 21.25 10.51 -2.02
N THR A 101 21.56 11.74 -1.60
CA THR A 101 22.27 12.00 -0.34
C THR A 101 21.31 11.80 0.83
N VAL A 102 21.71 10.98 1.80
CA VAL A 102 20.94 10.67 3.00
C VAL A 102 21.69 11.17 4.22
N HIS A 103 21.12 12.13 4.94
CA HIS A 103 21.65 12.66 6.19
C HIS A 103 21.28 11.72 7.34
N VAL A 104 22.31 11.11 7.95
CA VAL A 104 22.16 10.20 9.09
C VAL A 104 22.72 10.89 10.33
N ASP A 105 21.89 11.05 11.36
CA ASP A 105 22.29 11.65 12.63
C ASP A 105 22.17 10.64 13.80
N ALA A 106 22.42 11.12 15.02
CA ALA A 106 22.36 10.27 16.22
C ALA A 106 20.93 9.81 16.58
N SER A 107 19.90 10.41 15.99
CA SER A 107 18.49 10.03 16.16
C SER A 107 18.01 9.02 15.12
N THR A 108 18.74 8.82 14.02
CA THR A 108 18.41 7.81 13.01
C THR A 108 18.51 6.39 13.56
N VAL A 109 17.43 5.61 13.44
CA VAL A 109 17.41 4.20 13.85
C VAL A 109 18.10 3.32 12.79
N LEU A 110 19.15 2.60 13.18
CA LEU A 110 19.94 1.75 12.30
C LEU A 110 19.70 0.25 12.58
N ASP A 111 19.04 -0.46 11.66
CA ASP A 111 18.75 -1.90 11.76
C ASP A 111 19.66 -2.73 10.84
N GLN A 112 20.54 -3.54 11.46
CA GLN A 112 21.49 -4.44 10.79
C GLN A 112 21.14 -5.93 10.95
N GLN A 113 19.92 -6.28 11.36
CA GLN A 113 19.58 -7.67 11.68
C GLN A 113 19.70 -8.63 10.48
N GLN A 114 19.54 -8.13 9.25
CA GLN A 114 19.61 -8.95 8.03
C GLN A 114 20.95 -8.83 7.29
N ALA A 115 21.65 -7.71 7.41
CA ALA A 115 22.95 -7.48 6.78
C ALA A 115 23.71 -6.33 7.48
N SER A 116 25.04 -6.32 7.38
CA SER A 116 25.87 -5.17 7.81
C SER A 116 25.87 -4.07 6.75
N PHE A 117 25.94 -2.81 7.17
CA PHE A 117 26.05 -1.70 6.22
C PHE A 117 27.43 -1.66 5.56
N ALA A 118 27.45 -1.77 4.23
CA ALA A 118 28.65 -1.66 3.40
C ALA A 118 28.27 -1.13 2.01
N VAL A 119 29.25 -0.57 1.28
CA VAL A 119 29.03 -0.18 -0.11
C VAL A 119 28.57 -1.38 -0.94
N GLY A 120 27.50 -1.21 -1.71
CA GLY A 120 26.81 -2.25 -2.49
C GLY A 120 25.62 -2.90 -1.77
N VAL A 121 25.48 -2.72 -0.44
CA VAL A 121 24.36 -3.27 0.33
C VAL A 121 23.10 -2.44 0.09
N THR A 122 22.00 -3.11 -0.20
CA THR A 122 20.69 -2.46 -0.32
C THR A 122 20.13 -2.09 1.04
N VAL A 123 19.63 -0.87 1.14
CA VAL A 123 18.98 -0.35 2.34
C VAL A 123 17.61 0.25 2.01
N LEU A 124 16.72 0.15 3.00
CA LEU A 124 15.46 0.90 3.04
C LEU A 124 15.62 2.07 4.02
N VAL A 125 15.57 3.28 3.52
CA VAL A 125 15.66 4.53 4.28
C VAL A 125 14.25 5.11 4.41
N ARG A 126 13.80 5.39 5.64
CA ARG A 126 12.63 6.23 5.89
C ARG A 126 13.11 7.57 6.40
N GLY A 127 12.64 8.66 5.81
CA GLY A 127 13.15 9.98 6.12
C GLY A 127 12.32 11.10 5.50
N GLN A 128 12.65 12.32 5.88
CA GLN A 128 12.06 13.51 5.28
C GLN A 128 12.82 13.85 4.00
N ALA A 129 12.11 14.02 2.87
CA ALA A 129 12.72 14.56 1.66
C ALA A 129 12.94 16.07 1.81
N GLU A 130 14.11 16.53 1.42
CA GLU A 130 14.48 17.93 1.44
C GLU A 130 14.27 18.56 0.06
N SER A 131 14.11 19.89 0.05
CA SER A 131 13.85 20.65 -1.19
C SER A 131 14.98 20.56 -2.25
N ASP A 132 16.18 20.12 -1.86
CA ASP A 132 17.32 19.91 -2.75
C ASP A 132 17.43 18.46 -3.29
N GLY A 133 16.46 17.60 -2.95
CA GLY A 133 16.43 16.19 -3.34
C GLY A 133 17.24 15.26 -2.44
N SER A 134 17.82 15.76 -1.35
CA SER A 134 18.40 14.93 -0.28
C SER A 134 17.32 14.41 0.67
N MET A 135 17.72 13.57 1.63
CA MET A 135 16.80 12.98 2.61
C MET A 135 17.40 12.97 4.01
N THR A 136 16.67 13.48 5.00
CA THR A 136 17.00 13.33 6.43
C THR A 136 16.42 12.04 6.98
N ALA A 137 17.26 11.09 7.38
CA ALA A 137 16.83 9.74 7.74
C ALA A 137 16.30 9.64 9.18
N VAL A 138 15.10 9.08 9.31
CA VAL A 138 14.50 8.64 10.58
C VAL A 138 14.90 7.19 10.89
N SER A 139 14.94 6.33 9.88
CA SER A 139 15.42 4.95 10.03
C SER A 139 16.06 4.40 8.77
N ILE A 140 17.03 3.51 8.94
CA ILE A 140 17.69 2.79 7.85
C ILE A 140 17.78 1.32 8.22
N LYS A 141 17.28 0.45 7.33
CA LYS A 141 17.35 -1.00 7.49
C LYS A 141 18.18 -1.63 6.37
N ALA A 142 19.18 -2.42 6.73
CA ALA A 142 19.94 -3.23 5.78
C ALA A 142 19.13 -4.46 5.34
N GLN A 143 19.15 -4.74 4.04
CA GLN A 143 18.46 -5.88 3.44
C GLN A 143 19.49 -6.82 2.79
N ALA A 144 19.33 -8.13 3.02
CA ALA A 144 20.16 -9.16 2.36
C ALA A 144 19.77 -9.35 0.88
N GLY A 145 18.59 -8.89 0.48
CA GLY A 145 18.09 -8.85 -0.90
C GLY A 145 18.01 -7.42 -1.46
N GLY A 146 17.81 -7.32 -2.77
CA GLY A 146 17.62 -6.03 -3.45
C GLY A 146 16.31 -5.33 -3.09
N CYS A 147 16.09 -4.14 -3.65
CA CYS A 147 14.85 -3.38 -3.46
C CYS A 147 13.68 -4.17 -4.05
N GLY A 148 12.96 -4.90 -3.19
CA GLY A 148 11.79 -5.69 -3.57
C GLY A 148 11.86 -7.20 -3.33
N ASP A 149 12.93 -7.75 -2.74
CA ASP A 149 13.11 -9.21 -2.80
C ASP A 149 13.22 -9.93 -1.43
N PRO A 150 12.17 -10.64 -0.97
CA PRO A 150 12.27 -11.56 0.16
C PRO A 150 12.65 -13.01 -0.24
N GLY A 151 12.91 -13.32 -1.52
CA GLY A 151 13.27 -14.69 -1.93
C GLY A 151 13.10 -15.06 -3.42
N GLY A 152 12.98 -14.07 -4.30
CA GLY A 152 12.88 -14.14 -5.76
C GLY A 152 11.67 -14.92 -6.24
N LEU A 153 10.63 -14.27 -6.78
CA LEU A 153 9.64 -14.99 -7.59
C LEU A 153 10.25 -15.24 -8.97
N ALA A 154 10.44 -16.50 -9.34
CA ALA A 154 10.92 -16.91 -10.66
C ALA A 154 9.79 -16.92 -11.71
N SER A 155 8.59 -17.32 -11.31
CA SER A 155 7.41 -17.25 -12.17
C SER A 155 6.14 -17.08 -11.32
N SER A 156 5.08 -16.56 -11.95
CA SER A 156 3.77 -16.47 -11.33
C SER A 156 2.67 -16.58 -12.38
N LEU A 157 1.61 -17.31 -12.04
CA LEU A 157 0.39 -17.45 -12.82
C LEU A 157 -0.80 -17.18 -11.90
N PHE A 158 -1.71 -16.34 -12.35
CA PHE A 158 -2.93 -15.97 -11.65
C PHE A 158 -4.11 -16.14 -12.61
N ALA A 159 -5.21 -16.71 -12.13
CA ALA A 159 -6.47 -16.66 -12.85
C ALA A 159 -7.55 -16.09 -11.92
N VAL A 160 -8.34 -15.14 -12.42
CA VAL A 160 -9.50 -14.59 -11.71
C VAL A 160 -10.76 -14.94 -12.50
N LEU A 161 -11.70 -15.59 -11.83
CA LEU A 161 -12.96 -16.05 -12.39
C LEU A 161 -14.11 -15.47 -11.58
N HIS A 162 -14.96 -14.67 -12.21
CA HIS A 162 -16.24 -14.27 -11.62
C HIS A 162 -17.21 -15.45 -11.69
N LEU A 163 -17.88 -15.74 -10.59
CA LEU A 163 -18.86 -16.81 -10.50
C LEU A 163 -20.23 -16.29 -10.95
N THR A 164 -20.95 -17.14 -11.66
CA THR A 164 -22.30 -16.87 -12.14
C THR A 164 -23.31 -17.42 -11.13
N ALA A 165 -24.25 -16.58 -10.72
CA ALA A 165 -25.37 -17.00 -9.89
C ALA A 165 -26.33 -17.92 -10.66
N THR A 166 -26.74 -19.00 -10.01
CA THR A 166 -27.75 -19.92 -10.53
C THR A 166 -29.17 -19.45 -10.14
N PRO A 167 -30.24 -20.03 -10.73
CA PRO A 167 -31.61 -19.72 -10.30
C PRO A 167 -31.92 -20.05 -8.82
N ASP A 168 -31.13 -20.92 -8.19
CA ASP A 168 -31.28 -21.30 -6.78
C ASP A 168 -30.48 -20.38 -5.83
N ALA A 169 -29.74 -19.41 -6.37
CA ALA A 169 -28.98 -18.46 -5.58
C ALA A 169 -29.90 -17.43 -4.90
N PRO A 170 -29.57 -16.98 -3.67
CA PRO A 170 -30.19 -15.79 -3.10
C PRO A 170 -30.01 -14.56 -4.00
N ALA A 171 -30.95 -13.60 -3.91
CA ALA A 171 -30.84 -12.37 -4.68
C ALA A 171 -29.60 -11.56 -4.25
N GLY A 172 -28.79 -11.13 -5.21
CA GLY A 172 -27.53 -10.42 -4.95
C GLY A 172 -26.36 -11.34 -4.59
N ALA A 173 -26.51 -12.66 -4.76
CA ALA A 173 -25.41 -13.58 -4.59
C ALA A 173 -24.34 -13.36 -5.67
N GLU A 174 -23.12 -13.07 -5.25
CA GLU A 174 -21.96 -12.90 -6.11
C GLU A 174 -20.80 -13.72 -5.56
N GLY A 175 -19.81 -14.00 -6.42
CA GLY A 175 -18.61 -14.66 -5.96
C GLY A 175 -17.48 -14.61 -6.97
N VAL A 176 -16.28 -14.87 -6.49
CA VAL A 176 -15.06 -14.88 -7.29
C VAL A 176 -14.20 -16.07 -6.86
N ALA A 177 -13.66 -16.79 -7.83
CA ALA A 177 -12.60 -17.78 -7.62
C ALA A 177 -11.27 -17.24 -8.17
N VAL A 178 -10.19 -17.45 -7.42
CA VAL A 178 -8.84 -17.04 -7.80
C VAL A 178 -7.88 -18.21 -7.64
N THR A 179 -7.15 -18.56 -8.69
CA THR A 179 -6.02 -19.50 -8.62
C THR A 179 -4.71 -18.74 -8.73
N ARG A 180 -3.69 -19.21 -8.01
CA ARG A 180 -2.34 -18.63 -8.06
C ARG A 180 -1.31 -19.75 -8.03
N HIS A 181 -0.34 -19.73 -8.92
CA HIS A 181 0.83 -20.61 -8.92
C HIS A 181 2.07 -19.73 -8.92
N PHE A 182 2.93 -19.91 -7.93
CA PHE A 182 4.21 -19.22 -7.78
C PHE A 182 5.33 -20.24 -7.88
N THR A 183 6.34 -19.95 -8.70
CA THR A 183 7.65 -20.60 -8.63
C THR A 183 8.62 -19.58 -8.07
N PHE A 184 9.37 -19.96 -7.04
CA PHE A 184 10.39 -19.13 -6.42
C PHE A 184 11.77 -19.43 -7.05
N ALA A 185 12.71 -18.50 -6.91
CA ALA A 185 14.04 -18.56 -7.50
C ALA A 185 14.90 -19.67 -6.88
N ASP A 186 14.55 -20.11 -5.68
CA ASP A 186 15.12 -21.29 -5.04
C ASP A 186 14.52 -22.63 -5.56
N GLY A 187 13.55 -22.55 -6.48
CA GLY A 187 12.84 -23.69 -7.07
C GLY A 187 11.68 -24.20 -6.22
N ALA A 188 11.31 -23.54 -5.11
CA ALA A 188 10.09 -23.86 -4.41
C ALA A 188 8.86 -23.50 -5.26
N ASP A 189 7.80 -24.29 -5.16
CA ASP A 189 6.53 -24.01 -5.81
C ASP A 189 5.41 -23.86 -4.77
N ARG A 190 4.50 -22.93 -5.03
CA ARG A 190 3.31 -22.71 -4.21
C ARG A 190 2.10 -22.56 -5.10
N GLN A 191 1.03 -23.26 -4.76
CA GLN A 191 -0.25 -23.12 -5.44
C GLN A 191 -1.35 -22.78 -4.44
N ASP A 192 -2.22 -21.88 -4.84
CA ASP A 192 -3.32 -21.38 -4.04
C ASP A 192 -4.64 -21.44 -4.84
N LEU A 193 -5.72 -21.75 -4.14
CA LEU A 193 -7.09 -21.56 -4.61
C LEU A 193 -7.86 -20.75 -3.56
N LYS A 194 -8.47 -19.66 -3.98
CA LYS A 194 -9.32 -18.82 -3.14
C LYS A 194 -10.71 -18.73 -3.74
N VAL A 195 -11.71 -18.72 -2.87
CA VAL A 195 -13.10 -18.47 -3.28
C VAL A 195 -13.71 -17.48 -2.30
N GLY A 196 -14.17 -16.34 -2.80
CA GLY A 196 -14.93 -15.35 -2.04
C GLY A 196 -16.37 -15.32 -2.50
N VAL A 197 -17.29 -15.12 -1.56
CA VAL A 197 -18.74 -15.04 -1.83
C VAL A 197 -19.37 -13.92 -1.02
N GLU A 198 -20.42 -13.34 -1.57
CA GLU A 198 -21.25 -12.34 -0.92
C GLU A 198 -22.71 -12.50 -1.30
N GLY A 199 -23.61 -11.89 -0.52
CA GLY A 199 -25.06 -11.96 -0.76
C GLY A 199 -25.63 -13.37 -0.60
N LEU A 200 -24.92 -14.30 0.04
CA LEU A 200 -25.43 -15.63 0.38
C LEU A 200 -26.26 -15.60 1.67
N LEU A 201 -26.86 -16.73 2.06
CA LEU A 201 -27.62 -16.80 3.31
C LEU A 201 -26.65 -16.65 4.50
N PRO A 202 -26.99 -15.84 5.53
CA PRO A 202 -26.15 -15.68 6.71
C PRO A 202 -25.91 -16.97 7.50
N ARG A 203 -24.76 -17.06 8.17
CA ARG A 203 -24.38 -18.16 9.08
C ARG A 203 -24.61 -19.56 8.50
N THR A 204 -24.34 -19.73 7.21
CA THR A 204 -24.63 -20.94 6.47
C THR A 204 -23.35 -21.53 5.90
N ASP A 205 -23.24 -22.86 5.99
CA ASP A 205 -22.12 -23.61 5.43
C ASP A 205 -22.38 -23.94 3.96
N TYR A 206 -21.49 -23.47 3.09
CA TYR A 206 -21.51 -23.73 1.65
C TYR A 206 -20.32 -24.60 1.26
N ALA A 207 -20.59 -25.72 0.61
CA ALA A 207 -19.53 -26.60 0.12
C ALA A 207 -18.95 -26.04 -1.17
N VAL A 208 -17.63 -25.85 -1.22
CA VAL A 208 -16.92 -25.53 -2.46
C VAL A 208 -16.51 -26.83 -3.12
N VAL A 209 -16.95 -27.04 -4.35
CA VAL A 209 -16.63 -28.21 -5.17
C VAL A 209 -15.89 -27.76 -6.42
N VAL A 210 -14.73 -28.35 -6.69
CA VAL A 210 -13.91 -28.03 -7.86
C VAL A 210 -13.62 -29.30 -8.63
N ASP A 211 -13.92 -29.32 -9.92
CA ASP A 211 -13.82 -30.51 -10.78
C ASP A 211 -14.48 -31.77 -10.19
N GLY A 212 -15.57 -31.58 -9.43
CA GLY A 212 -16.30 -32.63 -8.72
C GLY A 212 -15.65 -33.10 -7.41
N VAL A 213 -14.51 -32.53 -7.01
CA VAL A 213 -13.83 -32.79 -5.73
C VAL A 213 -14.32 -31.79 -4.68
N ALA A 214 -14.70 -32.27 -3.50
CA ALA A 214 -14.99 -31.40 -2.36
C ALA A 214 -13.71 -30.72 -1.88
N ALA A 215 -13.60 -29.41 -2.13
CA ALA A 215 -12.40 -28.64 -1.81
C ALA A 215 -12.36 -28.29 -0.32
N ALA A 216 -13.38 -27.57 0.17
CA ALA A 216 -13.59 -27.19 1.56
C ALA A 216 -14.99 -26.58 1.75
N VAL A 217 -15.27 -26.03 2.93
CA VAL A 217 -16.52 -25.35 3.28
C VAL A 217 -16.26 -23.86 3.53
N ILE A 218 -17.12 -23.00 3.01
CA ILE A 218 -17.22 -21.59 3.39
C ILE A 218 -18.36 -21.45 4.39
N THR A 219 -18.08 -20.94 5.59
CA THR A 219 -19.12 -20.53 6.53
C THR A 219 -19.34 -19.02 6.38
N THR A 220 -20.54 -18.61 6.01
CA THR A 220 -20.86 -17.19 5.85
C THR A 220 -21.05 -16.47 7.17
N GLY A 221 -20.75 -15.18 7.18
CA GLY A 221 -21.01 -14.26 8.29
C GLY A 221 -22.49 -13.88 8.42
N ASP A 222 -22.76 -12.86 9.22
CA ASP A 222 -24.12 -12.34 9.46
C ASP A 222 -24.69 -11.57 8.27
N ASP A 223 -23.79 -11.07 7.41
CA ASP A 223 -24.00 -10.34 6.17
C ASP A 223 -24.08 -11.25 4.93
N GLY A 224 -23.85 -12.56 5.10
CA GLY A 224 -23.81 -13.49 3.98
C GLY A 224 -22.49 -13.48 3.20
N GLU A 225 -21.46 -12.80 3.68
CA GLU A 225 -20.11 -12.85 3.11
C GLU A 225 -19.34 -14.08 3.62
N GLY A 226 -18.44 -14.62 2.81
CA GLY A 226 -17.58 -15.72 3.23
C GLY A 226 -16.38 -15.91 2.32
N ASN A 227 -15.31 -16.51 2.85
CA ASN A 227 -14.09 -16.73 2.09
C ASN A 227 -13.47 -18.11 2.41
N LEU A 228 -12.91 -18.72 1.37
CA LEU A 228 -12.07 -19.90 1.43
C LEU A 228 -10.67 -19.54 0.92
N PHE A 229 -9.64 -20.01 1.62
CA PHE A 229 -8.27 -19.93 1.17
C PHE A 229 -7.57 -21.28 1.35
N LEU A 230 -7.23 -21.91 0.23
CA LEU A 230 -6.46 -23.14 0.15
C LEU A 230 -5.05 -22.85 -0.37
N SER A 231 -4.03 -23.51 0.19
CA SER A 231 -2.65 -23.40 -0.28
C SER A 231 -1.85 -24.69 -0.10
N THR A 232 -0.87 -24.92 -0.97
CA THR A 232 0.17 -25.95 -0.76
C THR A 232 1.18 -25.56 0.33
N ALA A 233 1.25 -24.27 0.69
CA ALA A 233 2.11 -23.77 1.75
C ALA A 233 1.34 -23.67 3.09
N GLY A 234 1.98 -24.10 4.18
CA GLY A 234 1.43 -23.95 5.53
C GLY A 234 1.46 -22.48 5.96
N MET A 235 0.31 -21.80 5.89
CA MET A 235 0.17 -20.38 6.23
C MET A 235 -1.00 -20.16 7.16
N ALA A 236 -0.90 -19.12 7.99
CA ALA A 236 -2.02 -18.69 8.83
C ALA A 236 -3.23 -18.29 7.96
N GLY A 237 -4.40 -18.83 8.28
CA GLY A 237 -5.65 -18.57 7.55
C GLY A 237 -5.79 -19.29 6.21
N ALA A 238 -4.84 -20.16 5.85
CA ALA A 238 -4.98 -21.05 4.71
C ALA A 238 -5.15 -22.50 5.18
N GLU A 239 -6.11 -23.20 4.60
CA GLU A 239 -6.22 -24.65 4.74
C GLU A 239 -5.38 -25.35 3.65
N PRO A 240 -5.00 -26.63 3.85
CA PRO A 240 -4.22 -27.37 2.86
C PRO A 240 -4.98 -27.50 1.53
N LEU A 241 -4.33 -27.15 0.41
CA LEU A 241 -4.85 -27.40 -0.93
C LEU A 241 -4.83 -28.91 -1.23
N PRO A 242 -5.98 -29.55 -1.51
CA PRO A 242 -6.03 -30.97 -1.85
C PRO A 242 -5.12 -31.31 -3.04
N ALA A 243 -4.40 -32.44 -2.96
CA ALA A 243 -3.53 -32.90 -4.05
C ALA A 243 -4.29 -33.17 -5.36
N ALA A 244 -5.59 -33.49 -5.26
CA ALA A 244 -6.46 -33.69 -6.43
C ALA A 244 -6.82 -32.38 -7.16
N LEU A 245 -6.55 -31.22 -6.55
CA LEU A 245 -6.79 -29.89 -7.13
C LEU A 245 -5.48 -29.22 -7.59
N GLN A 246 -4.43 -30.01 -7.77
CA GLN A 246 -3.12 -29.58 -8.28
C GLN A 246 -2.83 -30.31 -9.60
N PRO A 247 -2.28 -29.60 -10.61
CA PRO A 247 -1.93 -28.19 -10.58
C PRO A 247 -3.15 -27.27 -10.77
N VAL A 248 -3.15 -26.09 -10.13
CA VAL A 248 -4.31 -25.18 -10.11
C VAL A 248 -4.63 -24.55 -11.46
N GLU A 249 -3.68 -24.56 -12.40
CA GLU A 249 -3.88 -24.13 -13.79
C GLU A 249 -4.68 -25.12 -14.66
N ASP A 250 -4.84 -26.37 -14.21
CA ASP A 250 -5.60 -27.40 -14.93
C ASP A 250 -7.07 -27.49 -14.49
N LEU A 251 -7.45 -26.71 -13.48
CA LEU A 251 -8.81 -26.68 -12.95
C LEU A 251 -9.80 -26.22 -14.02
N LYS A 252 -10.99 -26.83 -14.04
CA LYS A 252 -11.99 -26.57 -15.09
C LYS A 252 -13.24 -25.93 -14.53
N THR A 253 -13.82 -26.48 -13.49
CA THR A 253 -15.09 -25.99 -12.95
C THR A 253 -15.02 -25.79 -11.45
N VAL A 254 -15.77 -24.81 -10.98
CA VAL A 254 -15.99 -24.55 -9.55
C VAL A 254 -17.46 -24.32 -9.31
N SER A 255 -17.96 -24.82 -8.19
CA SER A 255 -19.28 -24.49 -7.68
C SER A 255 -19.26 -24.26 -6.18
N VAL A 256 -20.08 -23.30 -5.73
CA VAL A 256 -20.40 -23.09 -4.32
C VAL A 256 -21.81 -23.64 -4.13
N ASN A 257 -21.93 -24.64 -3.28
CA ASN A 257 -23.16 -25.42 -3.12
C ASN A 257 -23.78 -25.14 -1.76
N ALA A 258 -25.10 -24.92 -1.73
CA ALA A 258 -25.87 -24.82 -0.51
C ALA A 258 -25.80 -26.11 0.33
N PRO A 259 -26.22 -26.10 1.61
CA PRO A 259 -26.26 -27.30 2.45
C PRO A 259 -27.06 -28.47 1.85
N SER A 260 -28.01 -28.18 0.95
CA SER A 260 -28.76 -29.19 0.20
C SER A 260 -27.94 -29.93 -0.87
N GLY A 261 -26.72 -29.46 -1.17
CA GLY A 261 -25.89 -29.91 -2.28
C GLY A 261 -26.19 -29.21 -3.61
N THR A 262 -27.19 -28.33 -3.67
CA THR A 262 -27.54 -27.57 -4.87
C THR A 262 -26.51 -26.47 -5.14
N PRO A 263 -25.93 -26.36 -6.36
CA PRO A 263 -25.03 -25.26 -6.68
C PRO A 263 -25.81 -23.93 -6.69
N VAL A 264 -25.28 -22.93 -5.98
CA VAL A 264 -25.82 -21.56 -5.97
C VAL A 264 -24.98 -20.60 -6.78
N LEU A 265 -23.66 -20.79 -6.81
CA LEU A 265 -22.73 -20.07 -7.69
C LEU A 265 -21.90 -21.10 -8.49
N THR A 266 -21.66 -20.84 -9.76
CA THR A 266 -20.86 -21.72 -10.64
C THR A 266 -19.88 -20.92 -11.50
N GLY A 267 -18.80 -21.56 -11.93
CA GLY A 267 -17.84 -20.96 -12.87
C GLY A 267 -17.09 -22.00 -13.69
N ASP A 268 -16.64 -21.59 -14.87
CA ASP A 268 -15.71 -22.32 -15.74
C ASP A 268 -14.39 -21.54 -15.82
N PHE A 269 -13.28 -22.16 -15.42
CA PHE A 269 -11.96 -21.56 -15.45
C PHE A 269 -11.46 -21.26 -16.87
N ALA A 270 -12.09 -21.82 -17.90
CA ALA A 270 -11.87 -21.39 -19.29
C ALA A 270 -12.25 -19.92 -19.53
N ASP A 271 -13.17 -19.37 -18.71
CA ASP A 271 -13.60 -17.96 -18.76
C ASP A 271 -12.77 -17.06 -17.83
N ALA A 272 -11.79 -17.61 -17.11
CA ALA A 272 -10.97 -16.85 -16.18
C ALA A 272 -10.03 -15.87 -16.92
N ARG A 273 -9.87 -14.67 -16.35
CA ARG A 273 -8.83 -13.75 -16.79
C ARG A 273 -7.48 -14.22 -16.23
N VAL A 274 -6.58 -14.61 -17.12
CA VAL A 274 -5.28 -15.18 -16.77
C VAL A 274 -4.17 -14.13 -16.88
N ASN A 275 -3.52 -13.84 -15.77
CA ASN A 275 -2.31 -13.03 -15.68
C ASN A 275 -1.12 -13.95 -15.42
N SER A 276 -0.14 -13.99 -16.31
CA SER A 276 1.08 -14.78 -16.14
C SER A 276 2.32 -13.88 -16.19
N HIS A 277 3.45 -14.37 -15.69
CA HIS A 277 4.76 -13.70 -15.81
C HIS A 277 5.13 -13.42 -17.29
N ASP A 278 4.63 -14.24 -18.22
CA ASP A 278 4.85 -14.13 -19.68
C ASP A 278 3.70 -13.45 -20.45
N SER A 279 2.57 -13.16 -19.79
CA SER A 279 1.60 -12.17 -20.28
C SER A 279 2.32 -10.82 -20.29
N PRO A 280 2.04 -9.86 -21.20
CA PRO A 280 2.69 -8.56 -21.08
C PRO A 280 2.39 -8.07 -19.67
N ALA A 281 3.43 -8.02 -18.83
CA ALA A 281 3.34 -7.38 -17.55
C ALA A 281 2.75 -6.01 -17.85
N PRO A 282 1.83 -5.49 -17.01
CA PRO A 282 1.54 -4.08 -17.10
C PRO A 282 2.89 -3.36 -17.14
N ASP A 283 3.05 -2.41 -18.07
CA ASP A 283 4.25 -1.60 -18.26
C ASP A 283 4.80 -1.09 -16.92
N TYR A 284 3.92 -0.97 -15.92
CA TYR A 284 4.22 -0.76 -14.52
C TYR A 284 3.18 -1.45 -13.63
N LEU A 285 3.59 -2.05 -12.50
CA LEU A 285 2.69 -2.44 -11.41
C LEU A 285 3.39 -2.19 -10.08
N ALA A 286 2.71 -1.51 -9.16
CA ALA A 286 3.11 -1.36 -7.77
C ALA A 286 1.96 -1.73 -6.84
N ALA A 287 2.29 -2.24 -5.66
CA ALA A 287 1.34 -2.56 -4.60
C ALA A 287 1.79 -1.98 -3.27
N ALA A 288 0.86 -1.35 -2.57
CA ALA A 288 0.97 -0.93 -1.18
C ALA A 288 0.15 -1.87 -0.31
N VAL A 289 0.82 -2.75 0.44
CA VAL A 289 0.16 -3.56 1.47
C VAL A 289 -0.05 -2.67 2.69
N LEU A 290 -1.31 -2.49 3.08
CA LEU A 290 -1.67 -1.63 4.19
C LEU A 290 -1.48 -2.36 5.52
N THR A 291 -0.70 -1.74 6.39
CA THR A 291 -0.50 -2.15 7.77
C THR A 291 -1.38 -1.30 8.69
N SER A 292 -2.01 -1.94 9.68
CA SER A 292 -2.86 -1.27 10.64
C SER A 292 -2.43 -1.61 12.07
N GLY A 293 -2.54 -0.64 12.97
CA GLY A 293 -2.47 -0.87 14.41
C GLY A 293 -3.77 -1.44 15.00
N LEU A 294 -4.86 -1.45 14.21
CA LEU A 294 -6.14 -2.00 14.61
C LEU A 294 -6.21 -3.50 14.26
N PRO A 295 -6.69 -4.33 15.20
CA PRO A 295 -6.81 -5.75 14.93
C PRO A 295 -7.84 -6.01 13.83
N GLY A 296 -7.47 -6.86 12.86
CA GLY A 296 -8.37 -7.31 11.79
C GLY A 296 -8.39 -6.44 10.54
N VAL A 297 -7.83 -5.22 10.58
CA VAL A 297 -7.73 -4.37 9.38
C VAL A 297 -6.57 -4.82 8.51
N VAL A 298 -6.87 -5.21 7.28
CA VAL A 298 -5.88 -5.59 6.26
C VAL A 298 -6.29 -4.93 4.96
N GLY A 299 -5.33 -4.45 4.17
CA GLY A 299 -5.65 -3.91 2.86
C GLY A 299 -4.48 -3.97 1.89
N ILE A 300 -4.81 -3.71 0.63
CA ILE A 300 -3.87 -3.55 -0.46
C ILE A 300 -4.40 -2.45 -1.39
N VAL A 301 -3.50 -1.59 -1.85
CA VAL A 301 -3.77 -0.66 -2.93
C VAL A 301 -2.77 -0.96 -4.04
N THR A 302 -3.23 -1.01 -5.28
CA THR A 302 -2.38 -1.29 -6.44
C THR A 302 -2.43 -0.12 -7.41
N ALA A 303 -1.32 0.10 -8.11
CA ALA A 303 -1.16 1.10 -9.14
C ALA A 303 -0.57 0.43 -10.38
N SER A 304 -1.21 0.50 -11.54
CA SER A 304 -0.75 -0.18 -12.76
C SER A 304 -0.80 0.69 -14.01
N ILE A 305 0.07 0.41 -14.97
CA ILE A 305 0.04 0.97 -16.32
C ILE A 305 -0.04 -0.19 -17.31
N ASN A 306 -1.04 -0.22 -18.18
CA ASN A 306 -1.18 -1.24 -19.21
C ASN A 306 -1.51 -0.60 -20.56
N GLY A 307 -0.56 -0.59 -21.49
CA GLY A 307 -0.77 -0.01 -22.82
C GLY A 307 -1.08 1.49 -22.77
N GLY A 308 -0.58 2.19 -21.75
CA GLY A 308 -0.81 3.61 -21.48
C GLY A 308 -2.07 3.94 -20.66
N VAL A 309 -2.96 2.97 -20.42
CA VAL A 309 -4.05 3.12 -19.43
C VAL A 309 -3.46 2.95 -18.04
N GLN A 310 -3.77 3.86 -17.13
CA GLN A 310 -3.30 3.86 -15.75
C GLN A 310 -4.44 3.66 -14.77
N ASP A 311 -4.24 2.77 -13.80
CA ASP A 311 -5.26 2.35 -12.85
C ASP A 311 -4.77 2.41 -11.40
N VAL A 312 -5.67 2.69 -10.47
CA VAL A 312 -5.50 2.52 -9.03
C VAL A 312 -6.66 1.68 -8.49
N ALA A 313 -6.36 0.52 -7.90
CA ALA A 313 -7.37 -0.36 -7.32
C ALA A 313 -7.14 -0.55 -5.81
N ILE A 314 -8.21 -0.51 -5.04
CA ILE A 314 -8.21 -0.50 -3.57
C ILE A 314 -9.00 -1.72 -3.08
N GLY A 315 -8.44 -2.44 -2.11
CA GLY A 315 -9.13 -3.48 -1.36
C GLY A 315 -8.73 -3.42 0.10
N VAL A 316 -9.67 -3.12 1.00
CA VAL A 316 -9.42 -3.09 2.44
C VAL A 316 -10.55 -3.82 3.15
N TRP A 317 -10.22 -4.58 4.20
CA TRP A 317 -11.13 -5.40 4.99
C TRP A 317 -10.95 -5.11 6.48
N GLY A 318 -11.97 -5.47 7.28
CA GLY A 318 -11.95 -5.35 8.74
C GLY A 318 -12.21 -3.95 9.28
N LEU A 319 -12.79 -3.07 8.46
CA LEU A 319 -13.15 -1.69 8.83
C LEU A 319 -14.50 -1.63 9.57
N THR A 320 -14.78 -0.50 10.19
CA THR A 320 -16.08 -0.27 10.86
C THR A 320 -17.19 -0.23 9.81
N PRO A 321 -18.20 -1.11 9.88
CA PRO A 321 -19.31 -1.13 8.92
C PRO A 321 -20.02 0.22 8.77
N GLY A 322 -20.26 0.65 7.53
CA GLY A 322 -20.96 1.89 7.20
C GLY A 322 -20.19 3.18 7.52
N ALA A 323 -18.97 3.11 8.04
CA ALA A 323 -18.13 4.28 8.24
C ALA A 323 -17.45 4.72 6.93
N SER A 324 -17.25 6.02 6.79
CA SER A 324 -16.52 6.60 5.65
C SER A 324 -15.03 6.74 5.97
N TYR A 325 -14.20 6.49 4.98
CA TYR A 325 -12.75 6.58 5.06
C TYR A 325 -12.19 7.34 3.86
N ASP A 326 -11.22 8.21 4.11
CA ASP A 326 -10.47 8.89 3.05
C ASP A 326 -9.29 8.02 2.63
N VAL A 327 -9.19 7.71 1.34
CA VAL A 327 -7.99 7.13 0.73
C VAL A 327 -7.12 8.29 0.28
N VAL A 328 -6.00 8.49 0.96
CA VAL A 328 -5.06 9.59 0.74
C VAL A 328 -3.78 9.01 0.14
N ILE A 329 -3.43 9.44 -1.07
CA ILE A 329 -2.19 9.03 -1.74
C ILE A 329 -1.26 10.24 -1.80
N ASP A 330 -0.03 10.08 -1.31
CA ASP A 330 1.00 11.12 -1.26
C ASP A 330 0.49 12.46 -0.66
N GLY A 331 -0.36 12.37 0.36
CA GLY A 331 -0.95 13.51 1.05
C GLY A 331 -2.15 14.17 0.35
N MET A 332 -2.61 13.64 -0.79
CA MET A 332 -3.80 14.10 -1.50
C MET A 332 -4.93 13.06 -1.45
N THR A 333 -6.15 13.49 -1.10
CA THR A 333 -7.31 12.60 -1.07
C THR A 333 -7.70 12.16 -2.48
N LEU A 334 -7.62 10.86 -2.75
CA LEU A 334 -8.09 10.24 -4.00
C LEU A 334 -9.62 10.15 -3.99
N ALA A 335 -10.17 9.59 -2.91
CA ALA A 335 -11.61 9.44 -2.72
C ALA A 335 -11.98 9.22 -1.25
N THR A 336 -13.21 9.56 -0.92
CA THR A 336 -13.87 9.15 0.33
C THR A 336 -14.79 7.97 0.01
N LEU A 337 -14.54 6.83 0.65
CA LEU A 337 -15.28 5.59 0.41
C LEU A 337 -16.00 5.14 1.68
N THR A 338 -17.17 4.52 1.55
CA THR A 338 -17.93 4.00 2.69
C THR A 338 -17.78 2.49 2.77
N ALA A 339 -17.37 1.98 3.94
CA ALA A 339 -17.23 0.55 4.17
C ALA A 339 -18.59 -0.16 4.05
N SER A 340 -18.59 -1.34 3.41
CA SER A 340 -19.76 -2.22 3.36
C SER A 340 -20.22 -2.64 4.77
N GLU A 341 -21.37 -3.30 4.88
CA GLU A 341 -21.79 -3.88 6.16
C GLU A 341 -20.80 -4.95 6.68
N GLY A 342 -20.06 -5.62 5.80
CA GLY A 342 -18.96 -6.53 6.13
C GLY A 342 -17.62 -5.84 6.45
N GLY A 343 -17.59 -4.50 6.50
CA GLY A 343 -16.37 -3.75 6.82
C GLY A 343 -15.34 -3.75 5.69
N ARG A 344 -15.79 -3.82 4.44
CA ARG A 344 -14.92 -3.84 3.25
C ARG A 344 -14.98 -2.53 2.47
N LEU A 345 -13.83 -2.09 1.96
CA LEU A 345 -13.70 -1.10 0.91
C LEU A 345 -13.17 -1.76 -0.36
N HIS A 346 -13.84 -1.52 -1.48
CA HIS A 346 -13.37 -1.89 -2.81
C HIS A 346 -13.70 -0.75 -3.77
N ALA A 347 -12.70 -0.31 -4.54
CA ALA A 347 -12.87 0.73 -5.55
C ALA A 347 -11.77 0.65 -6.60
N GLU A 348 -12.10 0.99 -7.83
CA GLU A 348 -11.17 1.02 -8.96
C GLU A 348 -11.28 2.37 -9.70
N PHE A 349 -10.12 2.95 -9.98
CA PHE A 349 -9.97 4.23 -10.65
C PHE A 349 -9.15 4.03 -11.92
N SER A 350 -9.64 4.44 -13.07
CA SER A 350 -8.93 4.30 -14.35
C SER A 350 -8.87 5.60 -15.14
N THR A 351 -7.79 5.79 -15.90
CA THR A 351 -7.73 6.81 -16.97
C THR A 351 -8.63 6.48 -18.18
N SER A 352 -9.17 5.26 -18.27
CA SER A 352 -10.10 4.82 -19.31
C SER A 352 -11.21 3.94 -18.69
N PRO A 353 -12.07 4.49 -17.83
CA PRO A 353 -13.01 3.70 -17.03
C PRO A 353 -14.09 3.04 -17.88
N ASP A 354 -14.37 1.76 -17.59
CA ASP A 354 -15.53 1.02 -18.10
C ASP A 354 -16.81 1.34 -17.29
N GLU A 355 -17.95 0.73 -17.66
CA GLU A 355 -19.24 0.96 -17.01
C GLU A 355 -19.22 0.47 -15.54
N GLY A 356 -19.17 1.42 -14.59
CA GLY A 356 -19.10 1.15 -13.15
C GLY A 356 -17.78 1.53 -12.50
N GLU A 357 -16.74 1.81 -13.29
CA GLU A 357 -15.45 2.31 -12.80
C GLU A 357 -15.44 3.83 -12.63
N THR A 358 -14.56 4.32 -11.75
CA THR A 358 -14.40 5.76 -11.52
C THR A 358 -13.22 6.31 -12.33
N ALA A 359 -13.32 7.53 -12.83
CA ALA A 359 -12.20 8.17 -13.51
C ALA A 359 -11.06 8.50 -12.51
N LEU A 360 -9.82 8.12 -12.85
CA LEU A 360 -8.62 8.46 -12.08
C LEU A 360 -8.26 9.95 -12.28
N PRO A 361 -8.23 10.78 -11.22
CA PRO A 361 -7.90 12.19 -11.37
C PRO A 361 -6.46 12.41 -11.84
N ASN A 362 -6.26 13.37 -12.75
CA ASN A 362 -4.96 13.68 -13.36
C ASN A 362 -3.84 14.01 -12.37
N VAL A 363 -4.18 14.46 -11.15
CA VAL A 363 -3.18 14.78 -10.11
C VAL A 363 -2.44 13.55 -9.59
N PHE A 364 -3.03 12.35 -9.74
CA PHE A 364 -2.42 11.07 -9.38
C PHE A 364 -1.67 10.42 -10.56
N LEU A 365 -1.47 11.17 -11.66
CA LEU A 365 -0.71 10.72 -12.81
C LEU A 365 0.70 11.33 -12.84
N PRO A 366 1.71 10.55 -13.30
CA PRO A 366 1.60 9.13 -13.61
C PRO A 366 1.51 8.28 -12.33
N VAL A 367 0.76 7.17 -12.37
CA VAL A 367 0.63 6.26 -11.20
C VAL A 367 1.95 5.58 -10.83
N SER A 368 2.93 5.65 -11.74
CA SER A 368 4.30 5.21 -11.49
C SER A 368 5.12 6.10 -10.58
N ALA A 369 4.59 7.27 -10.20
CA ALA A 369 5.20 8.17 -9.24
C ALA A 369 4.58 8.08 -7.83
N LEU A 370 3.55 7.25 -7.63
CA LEU A 370 2.88 7.14 -6.34
C LEU A 370 3.77 6.42 -5.33
N LEU A 371 3.87 6.96 -4.11
CA LEU A 371 4.82 6.46 -3.10
C LEU A 371 4.13 5.85 -1.89
N HIS A 372 3.08 6.52 -1.40
CA HIS A 372 2.48 6.21 -0.12
C HIS A 372 0.97 6.33 -0.17
N VAL A 373 0.30 5.50 0.62
CA VAL A 373 -1.14 5.57 0.82
C VAL A 373 -1.48 5.44 2.30
N ASP A 374 -2.32 6.37 2.75
CA ASP A 374 -2.99 6.35 4.04
C ASP A 374 -4.48 6.14 3.84
N LEU A 375 -5.07 5.35 4.72
CA LEU A 375 -6.51 5.27 4.92
C LEU A 375 -6.82 6.02 6.21
N LEU A 376 -7.59 7.10 6.11
CA LEU A 376 -7.97 7.94 7.25
C LEU A 376 -9.43 7.67 7.65
N ASP A 377 -9.71 7.67 8.95
CA ASP A 377 -11.08 7.66 9.47
C ASP A 377 -11.75 9.06 9.43
N PRO A 378 -13.03 9.20 9.81
CA PRO A 378 -13.71 10.50 9.83
C PRO A 378 -13.11 11.54 10.80
N ALA A 379 -12.24 11.12 11.73
CA ALA A 379 -11.50 12.01 12.62
C ALA A 379 -10.11 12.36 12.06
N ALA A 380 -9.83 12.00 10.79
CA ALA A 380 -8.56 12.13 10.10
C ALA A 380 -7.40 11.34 10.74
N ALA A 381 -7.70 10.29 11.52
CA ALA A 381 -6.68 9.41 12.06
C ALA A 381 -6.33 8.31 11.04
N VAL A 382 -5.03 8.01 10.88
CA VAL A 382 -4.55 6.93 10.02
C VAL A 382 -4.96 5.58 10.63
N VAL A 383 -5.87 4.88 9.96
CA VAL A 383 -6.33 3.54 10.35
C VAL A 383 -5.53 2.44 9.68
N ALA A 384 -5.03 2.66 8.45
CA ALA A 384 -4.15 1.74 7.77
C ALA A 384 -3.25 2.52 6.80
N SER A 385 -2.02 2.04 6.58
CA SER A 385 -1.04 2.77 5.79
C SER A 385 -0.05 1.82 5.12
N GLY A 386 0.40 2.15 3.91
CA GLY A 386 1.32 1.34 3.13
C GLY A 386 2.08 2.12 2.07
N ASP A 387 3.27 1.64 1.73
CA ASP A 387 4.12 2.23 0.67
C ASP A 387 3.92 1.44 -0.63
N PHE A 388 3.73 2.12 -1.76
CA PHE A 388 3.70 1.48 -3.08
C PHE A 388 5.07 0.88 -3.40
N ARG A 389 5.07 -0.40 -3.81
CA ARG A 389 6.28 -1.12 -4.19
C ARG A 389 6.09 -1.78 -5.54
N ASN A 390 7.02 -1.56 -6.45
CA ASN A 390 7.00 -2.23 -7.75
C ASN A 390 6.93 -3.75 -7.57
N VAL A 391 6.00 -4.35 -8.30
CA VAL A 391 5.74 -5.78 -8.34
C VAL A 391 6.45 -6.42 -9.55
N THR A 392 7.04 -5.62 -10.45
CA THR A 392 7.78 -6.12 -11.61
C THR A 392 9.26 -6.42 -11.30
N GLY A 393 9.66 -7.65 -11.65
CA GLY A 393 11.04 -8.11 -11.64
C GLY A 393 11.87 -7.46 -12.75
N THR A 394 13.08 -7.05 -12.37
CA THR A 394 14.31 -6.88 -13.17
C THR A 394 14.16 -6.50 -14.64
N ALA A 395 14.49 -5.25 -14.96
CA ALA A 395 14.95 -4.86 -16.29
C ALA A 395 16.17 -5.70 -16.70
N GLY A 396 15.97 -6.62 -17.64
CA GLY A 396 17.03 -7.46 -18.20
C GLY A 396 16.65 -7.94 -19.59
N SER A 397 17.11 -7.23 -20.61
CA SER A 397 16.96 -7.63 -22.01
C SER A 397 17.51 -9.04 -22.27
N VAL A 398 16.68 -9.97 -22.74
CA VAL A 398 17.13 -11.16 -23.48
C VAL A 398 16.25 -11.33 -24.72
N ALA A 399 16.91 -11.50 -25.86
CA ALA A 399 16.31 -11.57 -27.19
C ALA A 399 15.58 -12.90 -27.46
N VAL A 400 14.40 -12.77 -28.08
CA VAL A 400 13.75 -13.61 -29.12
C VAL A 400 13.65 -15.13 -28.91
N GLY A 401 12.40 -15.61 -28.81
CA GLY A 401 12.01 -16.98 -29.17
C GLY A 401 10.54 -17.04 -29.64
N LYS A 402 10.32 -17.22 -30.95
CA LYS A 402 9.01 -17.31 -31.62
C LYS A 402 7.98 -18.17 -30.86
N ALA A 403 6.88 -17.57 -30.39
CA ALA A 403 5.68 -18.33 -30.05
C ALA A 403 4.95 -18.77 -31.33
N VAL A 404 4.78 -20.08 -31.42
CA VAL A 404 4.28 -20.84 -32.56
C VAL A 404 2.77 -20.65 -32.72
N LYS A 405 2.34 -20.20 -33.90
CA LYS A 405 0.95 -20.31 -34.34
C LYS A 405 0.49 -21.77 -34.23
N ARG A 406 -0.60 -22.05 -33.52
CA ARG A 406 -1.46 -23.21 -33.83
C ARG A 406 -2.92 -22.81 -33.92
N LYS A 407 -3.40 -22.98 -35.15
CA LYS A 407 -4.77 -22.86 -35.65
C LYS A 407 -5.77 -23.67 -34.80
N LEU A 408 -6.87 -23.02 -34.45
CA LEU A 408 -8.15 -23.68 -34.19
C LEU A 408 -8.61 -24.38 -35.48
N GLY A 409 -9.03 -25.64 -35.35
CA GLY A 409 -9.54 -26.44 -36.46
C GLY A 409 -10.63 -27.39 -35.99
N ARG A 410 -11.87 -26.97 -36.29
CA ARG A 410 -13.17 -27.66 -36.38
C ARG A 410 -13.67 -28.49 -35.20
#